data_AF-A0A2T2QZY7-F1
#
_entry.id   AF-A0A2T2QZY7-F1
#
_cell.length_a   1.000
_cell.length_b   1.000
_cell.length_c   1.000
_cell.angle_alpha   90.00
_cell.angle_beta   90.00
_cell.angle_gamma   90.00
#
_symmetry.space_group_name_H-M   'P 1'
#
loop_
_entity.id
_entity.type
_entity.pdbx_description
1 polymer ?
#
loop_
_entity_poly.entity_id
_entity_poly.type
_entity_poly.pdbx_seq_one_letter_code
_entity_poly.pdbx_strand_id
1 'polypeptide(L)'
;MLAQLGEVEDKFELAVDIAAGSHLSSLVVSNENTAQSCIDYLKENNLGYATFLPLSKLQPRVSDVSRFNHPKIYDLALNLVSFKGELTPAFKYALGSTLIVEDVQTAKEVGIGQIRMVTLEGDIFNKSGSITGGKRKKKRKLSFSQPNLNQENINKKREKLKRRKKELEELEQQEQKLKQTISQLKEKGKKMKIGKNYSKKRKK
;
A
#
# COMPACT_ATOMS: atom_id res chain seq x y z
N MET A 1 7.81 -5.56 -7.62
CA MET A 1 8.70 -5.31 -6.45
C MET A 1 8.44 -6.40 -5.42
N LEU A 2 9.40 -6.70 -4.52
CA LEU A 2 9.25 -7.74 -3.51
C LEU A 2 7.96 -7.58 -2.68
N ALA A 3 7.60 -6.35 -2.30
CA ALA A 3 6.38 -6.05 -1.55
C ALA A 3 5.07 -6.48 -2.24
N GLN A 4 5.09 -6.75 -3.54
CA GLN A 4 3.90 -7.15 -4.32
C GLN A 4 3.88 -8.66 -4.60
N LEU A 5 4.82 -9.40 -4.03
CA LEU A 5 5.03 -10.81 -4.33
C LEU A 5 4.81 -11.74 -3.13
N GLY A 6 4.34 -11.18 -2.00
CA GLY A 6 4.01 -11.94 -0.80
C GLY A 6 2.90 -11.26 -0.01
N GLU A 7 2.22 -12.06 0.81
CA GLU A 7 1.08 -11.68 1.62
C GLU A 7 1.35 -11.99 3.09
N VAL A 8 0.87 -11.14 3.99
CA VAL A 8 1.13 -11.19 5.43
C VAL A 8 -0.17 -10.92 6.16
N GLU A 9 -0.40 -11.62 7.27
CA GLU A 9 -1.54 -11.34 8.14
C GLU A 9 -1.41 -9.95 8.79
N ASP A 10 -2.53 -9.23 8.94
CA ASP A 10 -2.59 -7.86 9.48
C ASP A 10 -1.83 -7.70 10.82
N LYS A 11 -1.83 -8.74 11.65
CA LYS A 11 -1.12 -8.76 12.94
C LYS A 11 0.39 -8.53 12.78
N PHE A 12 0.99 -9.07 11.71
CA PHE A 12 2.44 -9.06 11.50
C PHE A 12 2.90 -8.05 10.45
N GLU A 13 1.97 -7.46 9.69
CA GLU A 13 2.25 -6.51 8.60
C GLU A 13 3.33 -5.48 8.97
N LEU A 14 3.13 -4.76 10.07
CA LEU A 14 4.03 -3.70 10.51
C LEU A 14 5.46 -4.23 10.75
N ALA A 15 5.57 -5.36 11.45
CA ALA A 15 6.82 -5.97 11.86
C ALA A 15 7.56 -6.57 10.65
N VAL A 16 6.86 -7.27 9.77
CA VAL A 16 7.44 -7.90 8.58
C VAL A 16 7.89 -6.84 7.56
N ASP A 17 7.12 -5.77 7.36
CA ASP A 17 7.55 -4.65 6.52
C ASP A 17 8.84 -4.00 7.03
N ILE A 18 9.01 -3.90 8.35
CA ILE A 18 10.25 -3.37 8.97
C ILE A 18 11.38 -4.37 8.85
N ALA A 19 11.06 -5.65 8.99
CA ALA A 19 12.02 -6.71 8.80
C ALA A 19 12.61 -6.64 7.38
N ALA A 20 11.76 -6.50 6.35
CA ALA A 20 12.19 -6.33 4.96
C ALA A 20 12.88 -4.99 4.71
N GLY A 21 12.42 -3.89 5.32
CA GLY A 21 13.03 -2.57 5.18
C GLY A 21 13.13 -2.12 3.72
N SER A 22 14.33 -1.76 3.26
CA SER A 22 14.58 -1.33 1.87
C SER A 22 14.36 -2.45 0.85
N HIS A 23 14.34 -3.72 1.27
CA HIS A 23 14.10 -4.83 0.35
C HIS A 23 12.68 -4.83 -0.21
N LEU A 24 11.70 -4.18 0.44
CA LEU A 24 10.34 -4.03 -0.07
C LEU A 24 10.30 -3.47 -1.50
N SER A 25 11.15 -2.49 -1.81
CA SER A 25 11.22 -1.86 -3.14
C SER A 25 12.16 -2.58 -4.12
N SER A 26 12.80 -3.67 -3.71
CA SER A 26 13.71 -4.41 -4.59
C SER A 26 12.95 -5.11 -5.73
N LEU A 27 13.56 -5.14 -6.91
CA LEU A 27 13.01 -5.74 -8.13
C LEU A 27 13.54 -7.16 -8.28
N VAL A 28 12.65 -8.14 -8.12
CA VAL A 28 12.98 -9.56 -8.33
C VAL A 28 13.04 -9.84 -9.83
N VAL A 29 14.15 -10.39 -10.31
CA VAL A 29 14.39 -10.70 -11.73
C VAL A 29 14.91 -12.13 -11.87
N SER A 30 14.75 -12.71 -13.06
CA SER A 30 15.16 -14.09 -13.34
C SER A 30 16.66 -14.31 -13.14
N ASN A 31 17.49 -13.41 -13.65
CA ASN A 31 18.94 -13.55 -13.66
C ASN A 31 19.70 -12.23 -13.78
N GLU A 32 21.02 -12.31 -13.78
CA GLU A 32 21.94 -11.17 -13.78
C GLU A 32 21.90 -10.41 -15.10
N ASN A 33 21.73 -11.11 -16.23
CA ASN A 33 21.61 -10.48 -17.54
C ASN A 33 20.37 -9.58 -17.60
N THR A 34 19.22 -10.06 -17.10
CA THR A 34 18.01 -9.25 -16.97
C THR A 34 18.23 -8.05 -16.06
N ALA A 35 18.91 -8.23 -14.91
CA ALA A 35 19.24 -7.13 -14.03
C ALA A 35 20.08 -6.06 -14.73
N GLN A 36 21.11 -6.48 -15.48
CA GLN A 36 22.01 -5.59 -16.22
C GLN A 36 21.26 -4.79 -17.28
N SER A 37 20.43 -5.45 -18.10
CA SER A 37 19.62 -4.77 -19.11
C SER A 37 18.68 -3.73 -18.48
N CYS A 38 18.08 -4.02 -17.32
CA CYS A 38 17.25 -3.05 -16.61
C CYS A 38 18.08 -1.86 -16.07
N ILE A 39 19.28 -2.10 -15.56
CA ILE A 39 20.17 -1.04 -15.08
C ILE A 39 20.58 -0.11 -16.22
N ASP A 40 20.94 -0.68 -17.38
CA ASP A 40 21.34 0.09 -18.55
C ASP A 40 20.18 0.95 -19.04
N TYR A 41 18.97 0.39 -19.08
CA TYR A 41 17.75 1.16 -19.38
C TYR A 41 17.53 2.32 -18.40
N LEU A 42 17.71 2.11 -17.09
CA LEU A 42 17.57 3.19 -16.10
C LEU A 42 18.60 4.31 -16.32
N LYS A 43 19.84 3.96 -16.69
CA LYS A 43 20.92 4.92 -16.95
C LYS A 43 20.66 5.72 -18.22
N GLU A 44 20.36 5.05 -19.33
CA GLU A 44 20.11 5.68 -20.64
C GLU A 44 18.96 6.69 -20.57
N ASN A 45 17.97 6.42 -19.71
CA ASN A 45 16.77 7.25 -19.57
C ASN A 45 16.79 8.16 -18.32
N ASN A 46 17.89 8.21 -17.55
CA ASN A 46 18.00 8.98 -16.30
C ASN A 46 16.85 8.75 -15.30
N LEU A 47 16.43 7.49 -15.13
CA LEU A 47 15.25 7.10 -14.32
C LEU A 47 15.57 6.82 -12.84
N GLY A 48 16.78 7.14 -12.39
CA GLY A 48 17.22 6.96 -11.01
C GLY A 48 17.90 5.62 -10.74
N TYR A 49 17.80 5.13 -9.50
CA TYR A 49 18.47 3.91 -9.05
C TYR A 49 17.47 2.91 -8.45
N ALA A 50 17.77 1.63 -8.58
CA ALA A 50 16.98 0.54 -8.01
C ALA A 50 17.88 -0.63 -7.59
N THR A 51 17.38 -1.45 -6.66
CA THR A 51 18.03 -2.70 -6.25
C THR A 51 17.36 -3.87 -6.97
N PHE A 52 18.17 -4.72 -7.62
CA PHE A 52 17.69 -5.91 -8.33
C PHE A 52 18.12 -7.18 -7.58
N LEU A 53 17.22 -8.16 -7.52
CA LEU A 53 17.42 -9.45 -6.86
C LEU A 53 17.36 -10.55 -7.93
N PRO A 54 18.50 -10.94 -8.55
CA PRO A 54 18.54 -12.00 -9.54
C PRO A 54 18.39 -13.37 -8.89
N LEU A 55 17.30 -14.08 -9.19
CA LEU A 55 16.98 -15.37 -8.57
C LEU A 55 18.07 -16.44 -8.81
N SER A 56 18.73 -16.43 -9.97
CA SER A 56 19.80 -17.38 -10.31
C SER A 56 21.09 -17.25 -9.49
N LYS A 57 21.37 -16.10 -8.85
CA LYS A 57 22.60 -15.88 -8.08
C LYS A 57 22.38 -15.56 -6.61
N LEU A 58 21.16 -15.30 -6.17
CA LEU A 58 20.88 -15.06 -4.76
C LEU A 58 21.36 -16.25 -3.90
N GLN A 59 22.27 -15.97 -2.97
CA GLN A 59 22.73 -16.92 -1.95
C GLN A 59 22.24 -16.43 -0.58
N PRO A 60 20.95 -16.61 -0.27
CA PRO A 60 20.40 -16.11 0.98
C PRO A 60 20.87 -16.97 2.15
N ARG A 61 21.10 -16.33 3.29
CA ARG A 61 21.35 -17.01 4.56
C ARG A 61 20.11 -16.87 5.43
N VAL A 62 19.66 -17.99 5.98
CA VAL A 62 18.62 -18.02 7.01
C VAL A 62 19.31 -18.18 8.35
N SER A 63 18.96 -17.32 9.31
CA SER A 63 19.50 -17.42 10.66
C SER A 63 18.97 -18.68 11.32
N ASP A 64 19.85 -19.42 12.01
CA ASP A 64 19.41 -20.47 12.92
C ASP A 64 18.80 -19.82 14.17
N VAL A 65 17.54 -20.15 14.42
CA VAL A 65 16.75 -19.64 15.53
C VAL A 65 16.39 -20.71 16.55
N SER A 66 16.85 -21.95 16.36
CA SER A 66 16.52 -23.10 17.22
C SER A 66 16.89 -22.88 18.69
N ARG A 67 17.93 -22.09 18.96
CA ARG A 67 18.40 -21.75 20.31
C ARG A 67 17.56 -20.69 21.04
N PHE A 68 16.66 -20.00 20.35
CA PHE A 68 15.81 -18.97 20.96
C PHE A 68 14.47 -19.58 21.31
N ASN A 69 14.31 -19.97 22.57
CA ASN A 69 13.07 -20.53 23.08
C ASN A 69 12.43 -19.54 24.06
N HIS A 70 11.43 -18.80 23.59
CA HIS A 70 10.68 -17.86 24.40
C HIS A 70 9.22 -17.80 23.93
N PRO A 71 8.22 -17.84 24.84
CA PRO A 71 6.80 -17.96 24.47
C PRO A 71 6.26 -16.76 23.68
N LYS A 72 6.96 -15.61 23.73
CA LYS A 72 6.64 -14.38 22.99
C LYS A 72 7.48 -14.15 21.73
N ILE A 73 8.24 -15.16 21.31
CA ILE A 73 8.80 -15.19 19.95
C ILE A 73 7.71 -15.73 19.04
N TYR A 74 7.47 -15.03 17.92
CA TYR A 74 6.54 -15.51 16.90
C TYR A 74 7.24 -16.48 15.96
N ASP A 75 8.09 -15.96 15.09
CA ASP A 75 8.93 -16.75 14.19
C ASP A 75 9.93 -15.82 13.47
N LEU A 76 10.76 -16.37 12.59
CA LEU A 76 11.42 -15.61 11.54
C LEU A 76 10.37 -14.90 10.67
N ALA A 77 10.67 -13.64 10.31
CA ALA A 77 9.80 -12.87 9.42
C ALA A 77 9.52 -13.60 8.11
N LEU A 78 10.48 -14.41 7.63
CA LEU A 78 10.33 -15.28 6.45
C LEU A 78 9.12 -16.22 6.55
N ASN A 79 8.87 -16.78 7.73
CA ASN A 79 7.82 -17.78 7.95
C ASN A 79 6.44 -17.15 8.14
N LEU A 80 6.38 -15.83 8.35
CA LEU A 80 5.15 -15.05 8.51
C LEU A 80 4.66 -14.45 7.18
N VAL A 81 5.28 -14.81 6.06
CA VAL A 81 4.89 -14.34 4.72
C VAL A 81 4.56 -15.52 3.81
N SER A 82 3.43 -15.43 3.13
CA SER A 82 3.05 -16.36 2.06
C SER A 82 3.51 -15.85 0.71
N PHE A 83 4.19 -16.67 -0.08
CA PHE A 83 4.69 -16.31 -1.41
C PHE A 83 4.89 -17.57 -2.28
N LYS A 84 5.09 -17.40 -3.58
CA LYS A 84 5.35 -18.53 -4.50
C LYS A 84 6.73 -19.13 -4.30
N GLY A 85 6.85 -20.46 -4.31
CA GLY A 85 8.12 -21.16 -4.05
C GLY A 85 9.29 -20.77 -4.97
N GLU A 86 9.02 -20.38 -6.22
CA GLU A 86 10.05 -19.86 -7.14
C GLU A 86 10.76 -18.59 -6.62
N LEU A 87 10.12 -17.86 -5.69
CA LEU A 87 10.61 -16.63 -5.10
C LEU A 87 11.34 -16.85 -3.77
N THR A 88 11.46 -18.09 -3.29
CA THR A 88 12.14 -18.43 -2.04
C THR A 88 13.53 -17.78 -1.90
N PRO A 89 14.39 -17.71 -2.94
CA PRO A 89 15.68 -17.03 -2.82
C PRO A 89 15.56 -15.55 -2.41
N ALA A 90 14.60 -14.83 -2.98
CA ALA A 90 14.39 -13.41 -2.72
C ALA A 90 13.82 -13.16 -1.32
N PHE A 91 12.84 -13.97 -0.90
CA PHE A 91 12.24 -13.85 0.43
C PHE A 91 13.22 -14.26 1.55
N LYS A 92 13.99 -15.34 1.35
CA LYS A 92 15.05 -15.70 2.30
C LYS A 92 16.10 -14.59 2.41
N TYR A 93 16.47 -13.94 1.31
CA TYR A 93 17.42 -12.83 1.33
C TYR A 93 16.89 -11.64 2.14
N ALA A 94 15.62 -11.26 1.92
CA ALA A 94 15.03 -10.10 2.56
C ALA A 94 14.62 -10.32 4.04
N LEU A 95 14.18 -11.53 4.40
CA LEU A 95 13.50 -11.79 5.66
C LEU A 95 14.13 -12.92 6.50
N GLY A 96 15.07 -13.69 5.94
CA GLY A 96 15.60 -14.91 6.57
C GLY A 96 16.46 -14.66 7.81
N SER A 97 16.81 -13.42 8.13
CA SER A 97 17.73 -13.08 9.23
C SER A 97 17.09 -12.34 10.40
N THR A 98 15.76 -12.13 10.36
CA THR A 98 15.06 -11.29 11.33
C THR A 98 13.99 -12.07 12.07
N LEU A 99 14.08 -12.09 13.39
CA LEU A 99 13.11 -12.71 14.28
C LEU A 99 12.04 -11.71 14.69
N ILE A 100 10.77 -12.10 14.66
CA ILE A 100 9.65 -11.29 15.13
C ILE A 100 9.34 -11.67 16.58
N VAL A 101 9.25 -10.65 17.44
CA VAL A 101 8.97 -10.78 18.87
C VAL A 101 7.80 -9.89 19.26
N GLU A 102 7.14 -10.19 20.38
CA GLU A 102 6.01 -9.40 20.88
C GLU A 102 6.40 -7.93 21.13
N ASP A 103 7.38 -7.71 22.00
CA ASP A 103 7.64 -6.42 22.62
C ASP A 103 9.13 -6.22 22.95
N VAL A 104 9.48 -5.01 23.39
CA VAL A 104 10.86 -4.63 23.77
C VAL A 104 11.38 -5.48 24.94
N GLN A 105 10.51 -5.88 25.87
CA GLN A 105 10.91 -6.68 27.02
C GLN A 105 11.34 -8.08 26.58
N THR A 106 10.57 -8.69 25.68
CA THR A 106 10.90 -9.95 25.02
C THR A 106 12.24 -9.86 24.29
N ALA A 107 12.50 -8.78 23.55
CA ALA A 107 13.78 -8.59 22.86
C ALA A 107 14.99 -8.55 23.82
N LYS A 108 14.81 -7.96 25.01
CA LYS A 108 15.86 -7.95 26.06
C LYS A 108 16.10 -9.35 26.62
N GLU A 109 15.03 -10.10 26.88
CA GLU A 109 15.09 -11.48 27.41
C GLU A 109 15.72 -12.46 26.43
N VAL A 110 15.43 -12.31 25.13
CA VAL A 110 16.07 -13.08 24.05
C VAL A 110 17.56 -12.73 23.89
N GLY A 111 17.93 -11.50 24.22
CA GLY A 111 19.32 -11.02 24.19
C GLY A 111 19.61 -10.14 22.97
N ILE A 112 19.71 -8.83 23.20
CA ILE A 112 20.07 -7.84 22.18
C ILE A 112 21.47 -8.14 21.64
N GLY A 113 21.62 -8.09 20.31
CA GLY A 113 22.88 -8.39 19.63
C GLY A 113 23.05 -9.86 19.22
N GLN A 114 22.25 -10.79 19.75
CA GLN A 114 22.33 -12.21 19.38
C GLN A 114 21.77 -12.50 17.98
N ILE A 115 20.67 -11.83 17.64
CA ILE A 115 19.99 -11.89 16.34
C ILE A 115 19.31 -10.54 16.08
N ARG A 116 19.05 -10.24 14.80
CA ARG A 116 18.21 -9.09 14.48
C ARG A 116 16.76 -9.40 14.86
N MET A 117 16.13 -8.54 15.64
CA MET A 117 14.76 -8.68 16.09
C MET A 117 13.91 -7.46 15.71
N VAL A 118 12.64 -7.68 15.47
CA VAL A 118 11.64 -6.63 15.27
C VAL A 118 10.41 -6.92 16.12
N THR A 119 9.92 -5.92 16.86
CA THR A 119 8.69 -6.04 17.67
C THR A 119 7.44 -5.87 16.81
N LEU A 120 6.27 -6.27 17.33
CA LEU A 120 4.99 -6.00 16.65
C LEU A 120 4.74 -4.48 16.44
N GLU A 121 5.20 -3.64 17.37
CA GLU A 121 5.13 -2.18 17.24
C GLU A 121 6.22 -1.57 16.33
N GLY A 122 7.19 -2.38 15.94
CA GLY A 122 8.18 -2.01 14.95
C GLY A 122 9.46 -1.36 15.46
N ASP A 123 9.83 -1.66 16.70
CA ASP A 123 11.17 -1.40 17.21
C ASP A 123 12.15 -2.44 16.63
N ILE A 124 13.37 -2.01 16.33
CA ILE A 124 14.40 -2.83 15.70
C ILE A 124 15.57 -2.99 16.66
N PHE A 125 16.03 -4.21 16.83
CA PHE A 125 17.24 -4.56 17.56
C PHE A 125 18.18 -5.26 16.59
N ASN A 126 19.30 -4.64 16.23
CA ASN A 126 20.24 -5.22 15.28
C ASN A 126 21.25 -6.14 15.97
N LYS A 127 21.83 -7.06 15.20
CA LYS A 127 22.93 -7.91 15.66
C LYS A 127 24.18 -7.10 16.08
N SER A 128 24.34 -5.89 15.56
CA SER A 128 25.37 -4.94 15.98
C SER A 128 25.13 -4.30 17.36
N GLY A 129 23.98 -4.57 17.99
CA GLY A 129 23.55 -3.95 19.24
C GLY A 129 22.84 -2.60 19.06
N SER A 130 22.75 -2.07 17.84
CA SER A 130 22.00 -0.82 17.61
C SER A 130 20.50 -1.06 17.77
N ILE A 131 19.84 -0.09 18.42
CA ILE A 131 18.40 -0.11 18.69
C ILE A 131 17.75 1.06 17.98
N THR A 132 16.64 0.83 17.29
CA THR A 132 15.87 1.87 16.61
C THR A 132 14.41 1.75 17.01
N GLY A 133 13.86 2.80 17.61
CA GLY A 133 12.48 2.82 18.08
C GLY A 133 11.88 4.21 18.11
N GLY A 134 10.60 4.29 18.46
CA GLY A 134 9.85 5.55 18.57
C GLY A 134 8.56 5.59 17.74
N LYS A 135 7.79 6.67 17.90
CA LYS A 135 6.47 6.79 17.26
C LYS A 135 6.60 6.95 15.74
N ARG A 136 6.06 5.98 15.00
CA ARG A 136 6.03 6.02 13.52
C ARG A 136 4.75 6.70 13.02
N LYS A 137 4.88 7.61 12.05
CA LYS A 137 3.72 8.13 11.30
C LYS A 137 3.22 7.04 10.35
N LYS A 138 1.91 6.75 10.36
CA LYS A 138 1.22 5.65 9.63
C LYS A 138 1.38 5.59 8.10
N LYS A 139 2.17 6.45 7.45
CA LYS A 139 2.28 6.47 5.98
C LYS A 139 3.47 5.66 5.49
N ARG A 140 3.28 4.36 5.29
CA ARG A 140 4.16 3.54 4.45
C ARG A 140 3.60 3.45 3.04
N LYS A 141 4.43 3.77 2.05
CA LYS A 141 4.06 3.72 0.62
C LYS A 141 4.17 2.31 0.03
N LEU A 142 5.00 1.44 0.61
CA LEU A 142 5.12 0.03 0.26
C LEU A 142 4.91 -0.83 1.51
N SER A 143 4.16 -1.90 1.34
CA SER A 143 3.86 -2.92 2.35
C SER A 143 3.50 -4.22 1.63
N PHE A 144 3.76 -5.36 2.25
CA PHE A 144 3.27 -6.66 1.76
C PHE A 144 1.74 -6.77 1.79
N SER A 145 1.09 -6.05 2.71
CA SER A 145 -0.37 -6.04 2.82
C SER A 145 -1.02 -4.90 2.04
N GLN A 146 -0.23 -4.07 1.33
CA GLN A 146 -0.86 -3.21 0.33
C GLN A 146 -1.52 -4.12 -0.68
N PRO A 147 -2.86 -4.05 -0.84
CA PRO A 147 -3.52 -4.86 -1.83
C PRO A 147 -2.80 -4.57 -3.12
N ASN A 148 -2.29 -5.64 -3.71
CA ASN A 148 -1.83 -5.64 -5.06
C ASN A 148 -2.73 -4.69 -5.85
N LEU A 149 -2.15 -3.98 -6.79
CA LEU A 149 -2.87 -3.51 -7.96
C LEU A 149 -3.40 -4.73 -8.75
N ASN A 150 -3.96 -5.74 -8.07
CA ASN A 150 -4.69 -6.87 -8.59
C ASN A 150 -5.77 -6.29 -9.47
N GLN A 151 -5.85 -6.82 -10.68
CA GLN A 151 -6.86 -6.48 -11.67
C GLN A 151 -8.25 -6.34 -11.03
N GLU A 152 -8.60 -7.18 -10.05
CA GLU A 152 -9.85 -7.09 -9.31
C GLU A 152 -10.05 -5.77 -8.55
N ASN A 153 -9.07 -5.28 -7.81
CA ASN A 153 -9.20 -4.01 -7.08
C ASN A 153 -9.21 -2.82 -8.03
N ILE A 154 -8.48 -2.91 -9.14
CA ILE A 154 -8.56 -1.95 -10.23
C ILE A 154 -9.96 -1.98 -10.86
N ASN A 155 -10.51 -3.17 -11.10
CA ASN A 155 -11.84 -3.37 -11.68
C ASN A 155 -12.93 -2.86 -10.75
N LYS A 156 -12.86 -3.16 -9.44
CA LYS A 156 -13.78 -2.61 -8.41
C LYS A 156 -13.72 -1.09 -8.37
N LYS A 157 -12.51 -0.50 -8.43
CA LYS A 157 -12.35 0.96 -8.52
C LYS A 157 -12.91 1.54 -9.84
N ARG A 158 -12.70 0.86 -10.97
CA ARG A 158 -13.25 1.25 -12.28
C ARG A 158 -14.78 1.21 -12.28
N GLU A 159 -15.38 0.14 -11.74
CA GLU A 159 -16.83 0.02 -11.59
C GLU A 159 -17.40 1.13 -10.69
N LYS A 160 -16.75 1.42 -9.56
CA LYS A 160 -17.15 2.52 -8.67
C LYS A 160 -17.06 3.88 -9.37
N LEU A 161 -16.02 4.10 -10.19
CA LEU A 161 -15.84 5.32 -10.97
C LEU A 161 -16.94 5.45 -12.04
N LYS A 162 -17.27 4.35 -12.73
CA LYS A 162 -18.33 4.29 -13.74
C LYS A 162 -19.69 4.63 -13.12
N ARG A 163 -20.00 4.06 -11.95
CA ARG A 163 -21.23 4.37 -11.20
C ARG A 163 -21.34 5.86 -10.85
N ARG A 164 -20.26 6.44 -10.32
CA ARG A 164 -20.22 7.88 -9.98
C ARG A 164 -20.38 8.79 -11.19
N LYS A 165 -19.82 8.44 -12.34
CA LYS A 165 -20.02 9.20 -13.58
C LYS A 165 -21.49 9.22 -14.01
N LYS A 166 -22.15 8.06 -13.96
CA LYS A 166 -23.57 7.96 -14.30
C LYS A 166 -24.44 8.80 -13.34
N GLU A 167 -24.14 8.72 -12.06
CA GLU A 167 -24.82 9.51 -11.02
C GLU A 167 -24.62 11.02 -11.23
N LEU A 168 -23.43 11.45 -11.67
CA LEU A 168 -23.15 12.84 -12.04
C LEU A 168 -23.97 13.29 -13.26
N GLU A 169 -24.01 12.48 -14.34
CA GLU A 169 -24.80 12.79 -15.54
C GLU A 169 -26.31 12.91 -15.22
N GLU A 170 -26.84 12.04 -14.35
CA GLU A 170 -28.23 12.10 -13.90
C GLU A 170 -28.51 13.39 -13.11
N LEU A 171 -27.60 13.78 -12.21
CA LEU A 171 -27.70 15.04 -11.46
C LEU A 171 -27.62 16.27 -12.36
N GLU A 172 -26.74 16.28 -13.36
CA GLU A 172 -26.62 17.36 -14.34
C GLU A 172 -27.91 17.52 -15.17
N GLN A 173 -28.53 16.41 -15.60
CA GLN A 173 -29.82 16.44 -16.29
C GLN A 173 -30.95 16.98 -15.41
N GLN A 174 -30.98 16.59 -14.12
CA GLN A 174 -31.93 17.13 -13.16
C GLN A 174 -31.74 18.63 -12.94
N GLU A 175 -30.49 19.09 -12.80
CA GLU A 175 -30.17 20.50 -12.67
C GLU A 175 -30.66 21.30 -13.89
N GLN A 176 -30.45 20.76 -15.09
CA GLN A 176 -30.90 21.41 -16.33
C GLN A 176 -32.43 21.51 -16.42
N LYS A 177 -33.16 20.44 -16.06
CA LYS A 177 -34.64 20.45 -15.98
C LYS A 177 -35.16 21.45 -14.95
N LEU A 178 -34.52 21.52 -13.78
CA LEU A 178 -34.87 22.49 -12.74
C LEU A 178 -34.63 23.93 -13.23
N LYS A 179 -33.51 24.20 -13.89
CA LYS A 179 -33.22 25.52 -14.50
C LYS A 179 -34.27 25.91 -15.54
N GLN A 180 -34.68 24.99 -16.41
CA GLN A 180 -35.75 25.22 -17.38
C GLN A 180 -37.08 25.51 -16.69
N THR A 181 -37.44 24.73 -15.67
CA THR A 181 -38.68 24.92 -14.90
C THR A 181 -38.69 26.27 -14.17
N ILE A 182 -37.58 26.65 -13.55
CA ILE A 182 -37.41 27.97 -12.91
C ILE A 182 -37.58 29.10 -13.94
N SER A 183 -37.00 28.95 -15.14
CA SER A 183 -37.15 29.94 -16.22
C SER A 183 -38.61 30.08 -16.66
N GLN A 184 -39.30 28.97 -16.90
CA GLN A 184 -40.72 28.96 -17.27
C GLN A 184 -41.62 29.57 -16.19
N LEU A 185 -41.36 29.26 -14.92
CA LEU A 185 -42.09 29.84 -13.78
C LEU A 185 -41.84 31.35 -13.66
N LYS A 186 -40.60 31.81 -13.88
CA LYS A 186 -40.27 33.25 -13.92
C LYS A 186 -41.01 33.97 -15.05
N GLU A 187 -41.09 33.38 -16.24
CA GLU A 187 -41.85 33.96 -17.36
C GLU A 187 -43.35 34.00 -17.09
N LYS A 188 -43.94 32.91 -16.61
CA LYS A 188 -45.37 32.87 -16.21
C LYS A 188 -45.66 33.91 -15.13
N GLY A 189 -44.80 34.04 -14.12
CA GLY A 189 -44.91 35.06 -13.08
C GLY A 189 -44.87 36.49 -13.62
N LYS A 190 -44.00 36.79 -14.61
CA LYS A 190 -43.98 38.09 -15.30
C LYS A 190 -45.29 38.36 -16.05
N LYS A 191 -45.79 37.40 -16.84
CA LYS A 191 -47.06 37.54 -17.59
C LYS A 191 -48.26 37.77 -16.67
N MET A 192 -48.32 37.09 -15.53
CA MET A 192 -49.39 37.26 -14.53
C MET A 192 -49.38 38.64 -13.84
N LYS A 193 -48.19 39.20 -13.58
CA LYS A 193 -48.05 40.57 -13.03
C LYS A 193 -48.49 41.63 -14.04
N ILE A 194 -48.19 41.43 -15.32
CA ILE A 194 -48.62 42.32 -16.41
C ILE A 194 -50.16 42.29 -16.54
N GLY A 195 -50.77 41.10 -16.59
CA GLY A 195 -52.24 40.96 -16.65
C GLY A 195 -52.99 41.61 -15.47
N LYS A 196 -52.46 41.51 -14.25
CA LYS A 196 -53.03 42.19 -13.06
C LYS A 196 -52.92 43.72 -13.14
N ASN A 197 -51.88 44.27 -13.76
CA ASN A 197 -51.75 45.71 -13.99
C ASN A 197 -52.73 46.23 -15.05
N TYR A 198 -53.01 45.46 -16.10
CA TYR A 198 -54.03 45.81 -17.10
C TYR A 198 -55.45 45.73 -16.52
N SER A 199 -55.75 44.74 -15.67
CA SER A 199 -57.06 44.63 -15.01
C SER A 199 -57.32 45.74 -13.97
N LYS A 200 -56.28 46.25 -13.30
CA LYS A 200 -56.40 47.39 -12.39
C LYS A 200 -56.59 48.74 -13.11
N LYS A 201 -56.05 48.91 -14.32
CA LYS A 201 -56.22 50.13 -15.13
C LYS A 201 -57.60 50.25 -15.81
N ARG A 202 -58.34 49.16 -16.00
CA ARG A 202 -59.70 49.17 -16.56
C ARG A 202 -60.83 49.41 -15.53
N LYS A 203 -60.50 49.47 -14.24
CA LYS A 203 -61.46 49.69 -13.14
C LYS A 203 -61.34 51.10 -12.50
N LYS A 204 -60.56 51.99 -13.12
CA LYS A 204 -60.56 53.44 -12.88
C LYS A 204 -61.04 54.11 -14.16
#